data_AF-A0A8T0FCB1-F1
#
_entry.id   AF-A0A8T0FCB1-F1
#
_cell.length_a   1.000
_cell.length_b   1.000
_cell.length_c   1.000
_cell.angle_alpha   90.00
_cell.angle_beta   90.00
_cell.angle_gamma   90.00
#
_symmetry.space_group_name_H-M   'P 1'
#
loop_
_entity.id
_entity.type
_entity.pdbx_description
1 polymer ?
#
loop_
_entity_poly.entity_id
_entity_poly.type
_entity_poly.pdbx_seq_one_letter_code
_entity_poly.pdbx_strand_id
1 'polypeptide(L)'
;MHRRNTRNETLEKPSRNEPSSRDKSNNENEIRNSAYRRFCERISFMKYIFIILIIPPILNYASLKRESSVLLPAEGEQIDMGWGQKMFISCIGKGVPTIILDAPTGGTSDVWYLVQQQLSKISKVCVYDRAGLGFSDLPFVNEINRNQKTENRKFVSQVATLEQMTCDLHHLVTVARPIDRPFIMVGSETGALIARHYSLTYPGDVSDIILLNPLVEDLFWRQKEDWNNYWNMHLLPSLQSLQLSAYVGISRIAALLGWLKPDVYGGSVPKEVELRQLSHLCNPSHMSAVFHEHLLLNTSFVQMNEVWQTKPFPTNISVSVINSRQFEKIPSHLQKAWQQSQLYLRQSLHPTASYYITDGTAGQLYNEPVTICSKVQKLVYDWRLKFETYPTVHTFREHDTLFE
;
A
#
# COMPACT_ATOMS: atom_id res chain seq x y z
N MET A 1 73.20 60.40 -65.25
CA MET A 1 72.93 59.93 -63.86
C MET A 1 71.55 60.41 -63.46
N HIS A 2 70.78 59.55 -62.76
CA HIS A 2 69.57 59.81 -61.95
C HIS A 2 68.14 59.78 -62.54
N ARG A 3 67.35 58.84 -61.96
CA ARG A 3 65.94 58.92 -61.52
C ARG A 3 64.84 58.93 -62.61
N ARG A 4 63.65 58.34 -62.45
CA ARG A 4 62.98 57.51 -61.40
C ARG A 4 61.62 57.04 -61.99
N ASN A 5 61.15 55.88 -61.52
CA ASN A 5 59.76 55.46 -61.29
C ASN A 5 58.62 55.93 -62.21
N THR A 6 57.97 54.96 -62.86
CA THR A 6 56.51 54.79 -62.78
C THR A 6 56.18 53.31 -62.52
N ARG A 7 55.33 53.07 -61.52
CA ARG A 7 54.90 51.77 -61.03
C ARG A 7 53.51 51.52 -61.65
N ASN A 8 53.39 50.55 -62.55
CA ASN A 8 52.10 50.09 -63.06
C ASN A 8 51.72 48.82 -62.29
N GLU A 9 50.81 48.96 -61.32
CA GLU A 9 50.13 47.82 -60.70
C GLU A 9 49.11 47.28 -61.70
N THR A 10 49.37 46.08 -62.22
CA THR A 10 48.41 45.28 -62.99
C THR A 10 47.68 44.37 -61.99
N LEU A 11 46.36 44.54 -61.89
CA LEU A 11 45.46 43.66 -61.14
C LEU A 11 45.47 42.25 -61.77
N GLU A 12 46.10 41.28 -61.13
CA GLU A 12 45.82 39.87 -61.37
C GLU A 12 44.45 39.52 -60.77
N LYS A 13 43.48 39.19 -61.64
CA LYS A 13 42.23 38.53 -61.26
C LYS A 13 42.55 37.08 -60.86
N PRO A 14 42.14 36.59 -59.68
CA PRO A 14 42.25 35.16 -59.37
C PRO A 14 41.26 34.37 -60.23
N SER A 15 41.75 33.31 -60.89
CA SER A 15 40.94 32.35 -61.62
C SER A 15 40.02 31.60 -60.66
N ARG A 16 38.72 31.91 -60.67
CA ARG A 16 37.69 31.06 -60.05
C ARG A 16 37.49 29.83 -60.93
N ASN A 17 37.99 28.68 -60.50
CA ASN A 17 37.52 27.39 -61.00
C ASN A 17 36.09 27.19 -60.50
N GLU A 18 35.09 27.37 -61.38
CA GLU A 18 33.72 26.98 -61.07
C GLU A 18 33.59 25.44 -61.16
N PRO A 19 33.04 24.77 -60.12
CA PRO A 19 32.90 23.32 -60.13
C PRO A 19 31.91 22.87 -61.21
N SER A 20 32.22 21.75 -61.88
CA SER A 20 31.45 21.22 -63.01
C SER A 20 30.02 20.85 -62.60
N SER A 21 29.07 20.90 -63.54
CA SER A 21 27.66 20.53 -63.28
C SER A 21 27.49 19.10 -62.76
N ARG A 22 28.43 18.19 -63.08
CA ARG A 22 28.48 16.83 -62.53
C ARG A 22 28.88 16.79 -61.06
N ASP A 23 29.81 17.65 -60.64
CA ASP A 23 30.25 17.71 -59.23
C ASP A 23 29.15 18.27 -58.32
N LYS A 24 28.37 19.25 -58.81
CA LYS A 24 27.19 19.77 -58.09
C LYS A 24 26.10 18.71 -57.93
N SER A 25 25.79 17.97 -58.99
CA SER A 25 24.83 16.85 -58.98
C SER A 25 25.24 15.71 -58.03
N ASN A 26 26.53 15.34 -58.03
CA ASN A 26 27.02 14.29 -57.12
C ASN A 26 26.97 14.73 -55.65
N ASN A 27 27.33 15.99 -55.37
CA ASN A 27 27.28 16.53 -54.01
C ASN A 27 25.83 16.66 -53.48
N GLU A 28 24.88 17.06 -54.32
CA GLU A 28 23.45 17.07 -53.97
C GLU A 28 22.88 15.66 -53.70
N ASN A 29 23.29 14.67 -54.48
CA ASN A 29 22.91 13.28 -54.26
C ASN A 29 23.52 12.69 -52.97
N GLU A 30 24.78 13.01 -52.66
CA GLU A 30 25.42 12.60 -51.41
C GLU A 30 24.76 13.25 -50.18
N ILE A 31 24.45 14.55 -50.25
CA ILE A 31 23.73 15.27 -49.18
C ILE A 31 22.33 14.66 -48.97
N ARG A 32 21.60 14.36 -50.06
CA ARG A 32 20.27 13.74 -50.01
C ARG A 32 20.32 12.32 -49.44
N ASN A 33 21.29 11.51 -49.85
CA ASN A 33 21.49 10.16 -49.32
C ASN A 33 21.92 10.17 -47.84
N SER A 34 22.76 11.13 -47.44
CA SER A 34 23.14 11.39 -46.04
C SER A 34 21.95 11.82 -45.17
N ALA A 35 21.08 12.68 -45.68
CA ALA A 35 19.85 13.09 -45.01
C ALA A 35 18.86 11.93 -44.87
N TYR A 36 18.68 11.14 -45.94
CA TYR A 36 17.83 9.94 -45.93
C TYR A 36 18.34 8.88 -44.94
N ARG A 37 19.65 8.62 -44.90
CA ARG A 37 20.27 7.68 -43.94
C ARG A 37 20.07 8.13 -42.49
N ARG A 38 20.30 9.41 -42.19
CA ARG A 38 20.04 9.99 -40.85
C ARG A 38 18.55 9.93 -40.48
N PHE A 39 17.66 10.09 -41.45
CA PHE A 39 16.21 9.94 -41.25
C PHE A 39 15.82 8.49 -40.93
N CYS A 40 16.34 7.51 -41.68
CA CYS A 40 16.13 6.09 -41.40
C CYS A 40 16.72 5.67 -40.04
N GLU A 41 17.90 6.17 -39.67
CA GLU A 41 18.51 5.93 -38.35
C GLU A 41 17.64 6.49 -37.22
N ARG A 42 17.08 7.70 -37.39
CA ARG A 42 16.13 8.29 -36.42
C ARG A 42 14.84 7.47 -36.31
N ILE A 43 14.27 7.02 -37.43
CA ILE A 43 13.07 6.16 -37.41
C ILE A 43 13.37 4.83 -36.71
N SER A 44 14.52 4.22 -37.00
CA SER A 44 14.97 2.99 -36.36
C SER A 44 15.13 3.17 -34.84
N PHE A 45 15.76 4.26 -34.41
CA PHE A 45 15.89 4.60 -33.00
C PHE A 45 14.53 4.84 -32.32
N MET A 46 13.63 5.58 -32.96
CA MET A 46 12.26 5.79 -32.46
C MET A 46 11.47 4.47 -32.34
N LYS A 47 11.65 3.54 -33.29
CA LYS A 47 11.05 2.20 -33.23
C LYS A 47 11.49 1.44 -31.99
N TYR A 48 12.79 1.43 -31.68
CA TYR A 48 13.29 0.74 -30.49
C TYR A 48 12.79 1.40 -29.19
N ILE A 49 12.75 2.73 -29.14
CA ILE A 49 12.15 3.44 -27.99
C ILE A 49 10.69 3.06 -27.81
N PHE A 50 9.90 3.04 -28.89
CA PHE A 50 8.50 2.65 -28.84
C PHE A 50 8.31 1.22 -28.32
N ILE A 51 9.14 0.28 -28.79
CA ILE A 51 9.16 -1.11 -28.33
C ILE A 51 9.49 -1.18 -26.83
N ILE A 52 10.53 -0.47 -26.39
CA ILE A 52 10.96 -0.44 -24.99
C ILE A 52 9.90 0.17 -24.07
N LEU A 53 9.11 1.14 -24.55
CA LEU A 53 8.05 1.76 -23.75
C LEU A 53 6.77 0.91 -23.67
N ILE A 54 6.47 0.10 -24.69
CA ILE A 54 5.19 -0.62 -24.79
C ILE A 54 5.28 -2.08 -24.34
N ILE A 55 6.40 -2.75 -24.57
CA ILE A 55 6.52 -4.16 -24.19
C ILE A 55 6.43 -4.37 -22.67
N PRO A 56 7.17 -3.64 -21.82
CA PRO A 56 7.12 -3.85 -20.37
C PRO A 56 5.72 -3.73 -19.75
N PRO A 57 4.90 -2.70 -20.05
CA PRO A 57 3.55 -2.63 -19.48
C PRO A 57 2.63 -3.73 -19.99
N ILE A 58 2.73 -4.14 -21.26
CA ILE A 58 1.95 -5.27 -21.79
C ILE A 58 2.33 -6.58 -21.08
N LEU A 59 3.63 -6.84 -20.92
CA LEU A 59 4.10 -8.04 -20.22
C LEU A 59 3.70 -8.02 -18.74
N ASN A 60 3.79 -6.86 -18.09
CA ASN A 60 3.33 -6.71 -16.71
C ASN A 60 1.82 -7.01 -16.60
N TYR A 61 1.00 -6.44 -17.48
CA TYR A 61 -0.45 -6.71 -17.52
C TYR A 61 -0.75 -8.19 -17.75
N ALA A 62 -0.08 -8.84 -18.70
CA ALA A 62 -0.25 -10.26 -18.97
C ALA A 62 0.15 -11.14 -17.76
N SER A 63 1.25 -10.79 -17.08
CA SER A 63 1.71 -11.46 -15.86
C SER A 63 0.69 -11.32 -14.73
N LEU A 64 0.23 -10.08 -14.46
CA LEU A 64 -0.78 -9.78 -13.44
C LEU A 64 -2.08 -10.54 -13.69
N LYS A 65 -2.52 -10.64 -14.95
CA LYS A 65 -3.74 -11.38 -15.28
C LYS A 65 -3.63 -12.85 -14.90
N ARG A 66 -2.48 -13.49 -15.15
CA ARG A 66 -2.21 -14.86 -14.73
C ARG A 66 -2.10 -14.98 -13.21
N GLU A 67 -1.31 -14.12 -12.60
CA GLU A 67 -1.03 -14.09 -11.15
C GLU A 67 -2.29 -13.90 -10.32
N SER A 68 -3.25 -13.08 -10.79
CA SER A 68 -4.52 -12.86 -10.08
C SER A 68 -5.31 -14.14 -9.78
N SER A 69 -5.13 -15.19 -10.60
CA SER A 69 -5.77 -16.50 -10.39
C SER A 69 -4.86 -17.50 -9.68
N VAL A 70 -3.54 -17.42 -9.88
CA VAL A 70 -2.57 -18.39 -9.37
C VAL A 70 -2.12 -18.08 -7.95
N LEU A 71 -2.05 -16.79 -7.61
CA LEU A 71 -1.58 -16.31 -6.31
C LEU A 71 -2.72 -15.97 -5.34
N LEU A 72 -3.99 -16.13 -5.75
CA LEU A 72 -5.12 -15.97 -4.83
C LEU A 72 -5.00 -17.06 -3.75
N PRO A 73 -4.91 -16.71 -2.45
CA PRO A 73 -4.79 -17.70 -1.39
C PRO A 73 -5.96 -18.68 -1.39
N ALA A 74 -5.66 -19.97 -1.21
CA ALA A 74 -6.65 -21.05 -1.27
C ALA A 74 -7.82 -20.89 -0.29
N GLU A 75 -7.56 -20.31 0.88
CA GLU A 75 -8.54 -20.06 1.94
C GLU A 75 -9.15 -18.64 1.88
N GLY A 76 -8.96 -17.93 0.77
CA GLY A 76 -9.47 -16.59 0.54
C GLY A 76 -10.41 -16.51 -0.65
N GLU A 77 -11.34 -15.58 -0.59
CA GLU A 77 -12.36 -15.38 -1.62
C GLU A 77 -12.59 -13.88 -1.88
N GLN A 78 -12.96 -13.56 -3.12
CA GLN A 78 -13.39 -12.22 -3.52
C GLN A 78 -14.92 -12.14 -3.42
N ILE A 79 -15.42 -11.48 -2.39
CA ILE A 79 -16.84 -11.30 -2.07
C ILE A 79 -17.39 -10.07 -2.77
N ASP A 80 -18.47 -10.21 -3.53
CA ASP A 80 -19.21 -9.08 -4.07
C ASP A 80 -19.94 -8.33 -2.94
N MET A 81 -19.69 -7.03 -2.85
CA MET A 81 -20.31 -6.13 -1.88
C MET A 81 -21.78 -5.83 -2.22
N GLY A 82 -22.31 -6.35 -3.33
CA GLY A 82 -23.71 -6.21 -3.76
C GLY A 82 -23.93 -5.15 -4.85
N TRP A 83 -22.88 -4.43 -5.24
CA TRP A 83 -22.90 -3.45 -6.34
C TRP A 83 -21.82 -3.74 -7.40
N GLY A 84 -21.31 -4.96 -7.46
CA GLY A 84 -20.32 -5.40 -8.44
C GLY A 84 -18.87 -5.08 -8.07
N GLN A 85 -18.63 -4.47 -6.90
CA GLN A 85 -17.31 -4.34 -6.29
C GLN A 85 -16.98 -5.58 -5.50
N LYS A 86 -15.82 -6.20 -5.74
CA LYS A 86 -15.37 -7.32 -4.92
C LYS A 86 -14.34 -6.91 -3.89
N MET A 87 -14.49 -7.42 -2.67
CA MET A 87 -13.49 -7.32 -1.62
C MET A 87 -12.94 -8.70 -1.26
N PHE A 88 -11.64 -8.79 -1.06
CA PHE A 88 -10.98 -10.00 -0.62
C PHE A 88 -11.11 -10.19 0.89
N ILE A 89 -11.47 -11.40 1.29
CA ILE A 89 -11.46 -11.84 2.69
C ILE A 89 -10.99 -13.30 2.76
N SER A 90 -10.20 -13.63 3.77
CA SER A 90 -9.80 -15.00 4.09
C SER A 90 -10.01 -15.26 5.57
N CYS A 91 -10.81 -16.28 5.88
CA CYS A 91 -11.13 -16.68 7.25
C CYS A 91 -10.72 -18.12 7.48
N ILE A 92 -9.77 -18.36 8.38
CA ILE A 92 -9.31 -19.69 8.75
C ILE A 92 -9.51 -19.95 10.24
N GLY A 93 -9.41 -21.22 10.65
CA GLY A 93 -9.67 -21.62 12.03
C GLY A 93 -11.17 -21.67 12.35
N LYS A 94 -11.48 -21.99 13.61
CA LYS A 94 -12.85 -22.17 14.11
C LYS A 94 -12.96 -21.67 15.55
N GLY A 95 -14.18 -21.39 15.99
CA GLY A 95 -14.49 -20.95 17.35
C GLY A 95 -14.72 -19.45 17.48
N VAL A 96 -15.12 -19.05 18.69
CA VAL A 96 -15.47 -17.67 19.07
C VAL A 96 -14.57 -17.17 20.19
N PRO A 97 -14.33 -15.85 20.34
CA PRO A 97 -14.78 -14.79 19.42
C PRO A 97 -13.98 -14.81 18.12
N THR A 98 -14.58 -14.39 17.01
CA THR A 98 -13.83 -14.22 15.76
C THR A 98 -12.80 -13.09 15.95
N ILE A 99 -11.63 -13.24 15.36
CA ILE A 99 -10.59 -12.21 15.32
C ILE A 99 -10.54 -11.63 13.91
N ILE A 100 -10.60 -10.30 13.77
CA ILE A 100 -10.45 -9.60 12.49
C ILE A 100 -9.13 -8.84 12.51
N LEU A 101 -8.27 -9.08 11.51
CA LEU A 101 -6.97 -8.46 11.37
C LEU A 101 -6.98 -7.44 10.22
N ASP A 102 -6.54 -6.21 10.49
CA ASP A 102 -6.52 -5.09 9.55
C ASP A 102 -5.09 -4.57 9.34
N ALA A 103 -4.65 -4.58 8.08
CA ALA A 103 -3.28 -4.32 7.64
C ALA A 103 -2.81 -2.86 7.89
N PRO A 104 -1.49 -2.59 7.89
CA PRO A 104 -0.95 -1.23 7.93
C PRO A 104 -1.31 -0.42 6.67
N THR A 105 -0.92 0.86 6.66
CA THR A 105 -1.24 1.80 5.57
C THR A 105 -0.72 1.31 4.23
N GLY A 106 -1.58 1.15 3.22
CA GLY A 106 -1.21 0.56 1.92
C GLY A 106 -0.84 -0.93 1.95
N GLY A 107 -0.81 -1.56 3.12
CA GLY A 107 -0.52 -2.98 3.28
C GLY A 107 -1.68 -3.88 2.84
N THR A 108 -1.37 -5.15 2.62
CA THR A 108 -2.37 -6.19 2.29
C THR A 108 -2.50 -7.16 3.45
N SER A 109 -3.52 -8.03 3.39
CA SER A 109 -3.73 -9.13 4.32
C SER A 109 -2.53 -10.08 4.47
N ASP A 110 -1.62 -10.14 3.48
CA ASP A 110 -0.43 -11.00 3.52
C ASP A 110 0.51 -10.69 4.69
N VAL A 111 0.54 -9.43 5.16
CA VAL A 111 1.37 -9.05 6.32
C VAL A 111 0.98 -9.83 7.58
N TRP A 112 -0.27 -10.31 7.64
CA TRP A 112 -0.79 -11.06 8.77
C TRP A 112 -0.59 -12.56 8.64
N TYR A 113 0.04 -13.07 7.57
CA TYR A 113 0.09 -14.51 7.30
C TYR A 113 0.51 -15.34 8.52
N LEU A 114 1.66 -15.03 9.14
CA LEU A 114 2.16 -15.79 10.29
C LEU A 114 1.26 -15.67 11.53
N VAL A 115 0.74 -14.47 11.78
CA VAL A 115 -0.18 -14.18 12.89
C VAL A 115 -1.50 -14.93 12.71
N GLN A 116 -2.07 -14.90 11.51
CA GLN A 116 -3.32 -15.59 11.16
C GLN A 116 -3.14 -17.09 11.35
N GLN A 117 -2.05 -17.68 10.84
CA GLN A 117 -1.76 -19.11 11.00
C GLN A 117 -1.67 -19.52 12.48
N GLN A 118 -0.96 -18.75 13.31
CA GLN A 118 -0.80 -19.07 14.73
C GLN A 118 -2.11 -18.91 15.52
N LEU A 119 -2.89 -17.85 15.25
CA LEU A 119 -4.15 -17.59 15.94
C LEU A 119 -5.30 -18.50 15.47
N SER A 120 -5.25 -19.00 14.24
CA SER A 120 -6.27 -19.92 13.70
C SER A 120 -6.41 -21.23 14.50
N LYS A 121 -5.36 -21.58 15.25
CA LYS A 121 -5.32 -22.75 16.14
C LYS A 121 -6.24 -22.59 17.35
N ILE A 122 -6.56 -21.35 17.75
CA ILE A 122 -7.32 -21.06 18.97
C ILE A 122 -8.70 -20.45 18.71
N SER A 123 -8.88 -19.74 17.60
CA SER A 123 -10.16 -19.12 17.23
C SER A 123 -10.29 -18.98 15.71
N LYS A 124 -11.47 -18.57 15.23
CA LYS A 124 -11.64 -18.15 13.84
C LYS A 124 -10.93 -16.81 13.62
N VAL A 125 -10.12 -16.70 12.57
CA VAL A 125 -9.35 -15.48 12.25
C VAL A 125 -9.58 -15.09 10.81
N CYS A 126 -10.07 -13.87 10.61
CA CYS A 126 -10.33 -13.27 9.31
C CYS A 126 -9.33 -12.14 9.02
N VAL A 127 -8.73 -12.19 7.84
CA VAL A 127 -7.97 -11.09 7.23
C VAL A 127 -8.73 -10.61 6.01
N TYR A 128 -8.60 -9.35 5.66
CA TYR A 128 -9.23 -8.77 4.47
C TYR A 128 -8.33 -7.73 3.82
N ASP A 129 -8.53 -7.47 2.53
CA ASP A 129 -7.86 -6.36 1.84
C ASP A 129 -8.83 -5.20 1.70
N ARG A 130 -8.43 -3.99 2.10
CA ARG A 130 -9.23 -2.78 1.89
C ARG A 130 -9.42 -2.51 0.40
N ALA A 131 -10.44 -1.72 0.04
CA ALA A 131 -10.79 -1.45 -1.35
C ALA A 131 -9.58 -0.98 -2.18
N GLY A 132 -9.34 -1.64 -3.31
CA GLY A 132 -8.22 -1.39 -4.21
C GLY A 132 -6.87 -1.97 -3.79
N LEU A 133 -6.72 -2.51 -2.58
CA LEU A 133 -5.50 -3.18 -2.11
C LEU A 133 -5.56 -4.68 -2.37
N GLY A 134 -4.40 -5.33 -2.42
CA GLY A 134 -4.28 -6.78 -2.58
C GLY A 134 -5.12 -7.35 -3.72
N PHE A 135 -6.09 -8.20 -3.36
CA PHE A 135 -7.08 -8.80 -4.27
C PHE A 135 -8.44 -8.11 -4.26
N SER A 136 -8.61 -6.99 -3.55
CA SER A 136 -9.84 -6.20 -3.60
C SER A 136 -9.88 -5.31 -4.84
N ASP A 137 -11.06 -5.20 -5.45
CA ASP A 137 -11.29 -4.32 -6.58
C ASP A 137 -11.10 -2.86 -6.18
N LEU A 138 -10.68 -2.05 -7.15
CA LEU A 138 -10.71 -0.60 -6.98
C LEU A 138 -12.14 -0.16 -6.69
N PRO A 139 -12.31 0.77 -5.76
CA PRO A 139 -13.62 1.24 -5.39
C PRO A 139 -14.36 1.89 -6.55
N PHE A 140 -15.65 1.54 -6.69
CA PHE A 140 -16.53 2.18 -7.66
C PHE A 140 -17.18 3.41 -7.03
N VAL A 141 -17.14 4.54 -7.73
CA VAL A 141 -18.06 5.64 -7.42
C VAL A 141 -19.33 5.40 -8.21
N ASN A 142 -20.32 4.83 -7.53
CA ASN A 142 -21.69 4.90 -8.00
C ASN A 142 -22.13 6.35 -7.81
N GLU A 143 -22.12 7.15 -8.89
CA GLU A 143 -22.97 8.34 -8.93
C GLU A 143 -24.39 7.86 -8.64
N ILE A 144 -24.89 8.20 -7.46
CA ILE A 144 -26.30 8.04 -7.10
C ILE A 144 -27.08 9.03 -7.98
N ASN A 145 -27.26 8.68 -9.27
CA ASN A 145 -28.19 9.30 -10.18
C ASN A 145 -28.81 8.23 -11.07
N ARG A 146 -29.88 7.71 -10.48
CA ARG A 146 -30.72 6.55 -10.76
C ARG A 146 -31.38 6.46 -12.15
N ASN A 147 -31.00 7.21 -13.19
CA ASN A 147 -31.80 7.22 -14.44
C ASN A 147 -31.09 7.63 -15.75
N GLN A 148 -29.77 7.45 -15.92
CA GLN A 148 -29.16 7.62 -17.24
C GLN A 148 -28.26 6.44 -17.64
N LYS A 149 -28.74 5.71 -18.67
CA LYS A 149 -27.91 4.90 -19.55
C LYS A 149 -26.88 5.82 -20.22
N THR A 150 -25.71 5.96 -19.62
CA THR A 150 -24.57 6.54 -20.34
C THR A 150 -23.25 5.99 -19.82
N GLU A 151 -22.47 5.45 -20.75
CA GLU A 151 -21.27 4.63 -20.60
C GLU A 151 -20.01 5.38 -20.09
N ASN A 152 -20.15 6.33 -19.17
CA ASN A 152 -19.01 7.07 -18.64
C ASN A 152 -18.82 6.79 -17.15
N ARG A 153 -18.25 5.62 -16.84
CA ARG A 153 -17.74 5.28 -15.49
C ARG A 153 -16.55 6.19 -15.19
N LYS A 154 -16.80 7.36 -14.57
CA LYS A 154 -15.72 8.18 -14.02
C LYS A 154 -15.20 7.52 -12.75
N PHE A 155 -13.96 7.05 -12.78
CA PHE A 155 -13.19 6.74 -11.58
C PHE A 155 -13.05 8.05 -10.78
N VAL A 156 -13.82 8.22 -9.70
CA VAL A 156 -13.65 9.35 -8.79
C VAL A 156 -12.79 8.90 -7.60
N SER A 157 -11.70 9.62 -7.42
CA SER A 157 -10.57 9.37 -6.52
C SER A 157 -10.83 9.83 -5.07
N GLN A 158 -11.89 9.33 -4.39
CA GLN A 158 -12.18 9.68 -2.99
C GLN A 158 -12.62 8.50 -2.11
N VAL A 159 -11.90 7.37 -2.15
CA VAL A 159 -12.45 6.12 -1.58
C VAL A 159 -11.55 5.41 -0.56
N ALA A 160 -10.46 6.06 -0.13
CA ALA A 160 -9.58 5.56 0.94
C ALA A 160 -9.63 6.48 2.18
N THR A 161 -10.82 6.95 2.56
CA THR A 161 -11.05 7.71 3.79
C THR A 161 -11.46 6.78 4.94
N LEU A 162 -11.24 7.19 6.18
CA LEU A 162 -11.53 6.38 7.37
C LEU A 162 -13.00 5.94 7.45
N GLU A 163 -13.93 6.87 7.21
CA GLU A 163 -15.36 6.57 7.22
C GLU A 163 -15.73 5.54 6.16
N GLN A 164 -15.21 5.70 4.95
CA GLN A 164 -15.47 4.76 3.85
C GLN A 164 -14.89 3.38 4.16
N MET A 165 -13.62 3.30 4.58
CA MET A 165 -12.98 2.03 4.93
C MET A 165 -13.72 1.32 6.08
N THR A 166 -14.25 2.09 7.04
CA THR A 166 -15.08 1.55 8.13
C THR A 166 -16.43 1.04 7.62
N CYS A 167 -17.07 1.76 6.71
CA CYS A 167 -18.35 1.35 6.11
C CYS A 167 -18.17 0.11 5.23
N ASP A 168 -17.11 0.06 4.43
CA ASP A 168 -16.75 -1.10 3.61
C ASP A 168 -16.53 -2.33 4.50
N LEU A 169 -15.73 -2.20 5.57
CA LEU A 169 -15.53 -3.29 6.53
C LEU A 169 -16.85 -3.72 7.18
N HIS A 170 -17.65 -2.76 7.67
CA HIS A 170 -18.93 -3.08 8.32
C HIS A 170 -19.86 -3.83 7.38
N HIS A 171 -20.00 -3.37 6.13
CA HIS A 171 -20.82 -4.04 5.14
C HIS A 171 -20.28 -5.44 4.80
N LEU A 172 -18.96 -5.57 4.64
CA LEU A 172 -18.30 -6.84 4.38
C LEU A 172 -18.63 -7.87 5.46
N VAL A 173 -18.55 -7.50 6.74
CA VAL A 173 -18.68 -8.44 7.85
C VAL A 173 -20.11 -8.62 8.38
N THR A 174 -21.06 -7.79 7.96
CA THR A 174 -22.46 -7.88 8.40
C THR A 174 -23.43 -8.30 7.30
N VAL A 175 -23.17 -7.95 6.04
CA VAL A 175 -24.07 -8.19 4.92
C VAL A 175 -23.44 -9.16 3.91
N ALA A 176 -22.28 -8.83 3.37
CA ALA A 176 -21.71 -9.57 2.24
C ALA A 176 -21.14 -10.94 2.68
N ARG A 177 -20.42 -10.97 3.81
CA ARG A 177 -19.86 -12.17 4.44
C ARG A 177 -20.06 -12.10 5.96
N PRO A 178 -21.27 -12.42 6.46
CA PRO A 178 -21.59 -12.30 7.88
C PRO A 178 -20.58 -13.02 8.80
N ILE A 179 -20.09 -12.28 9.81
CA ILE A 179 -19.21 -12.75 10.88
C ILE A 179 -19.94 -12.63 12.22
N ASP A 180 -19.77 -13.64 13.08
CA ASP A 180 -20.37 -13.66 14.42
C ASP A 180 -19.79 -12.55 15.29
N ARG A 181 -20.70 -11.84 15.96
CA ARG A 181 -20.42 -10.71 16.86
C ARG A 181 -20.67 -11.10 18.32
N PRO A 182 -19.98 -10.48 19.30
CA PRO A 182 -18.90 -9.51 19.09
C PRO A 182 -17.58 -10.20 18.68
N PHE A 183 -16.78 -9.52 17.87
CA PHE A 183 -15.44 -9.97 17.48
C PHE A 183 -14.34 -9.11 18.12
N ILE A 184 -13.11 -9.61 18.09
CA ILE A 184 -11.91 -8.86 18.48
C ILE A 184 -11.30 -8.26 17.22
N MET A 185 -10.97 -6.97 17.23
CA MET A 185 -10.24 -6.33 16.13
C MET A 185 -8.77 -6.15 16.48
N VAL A 186 -7.88 -6.47 15.54
CA VAL A 186 -6.46 -6.20 15.63
C VAL A 186 -6.07 -5.37 14.42
N GLY A 187 -5.72 -4.11 14.63
CA GLY A 187 -5.37 -3.20 13.56
C GLY A 187 -3.93 -2.73 13.70
N SER A 188 -3.22 -2.59 12.58
CA SER A 188 -1.90 -1.96 12.55
C SER A 188 -1.95 -0.62 11.82
N GLU A 189 -1.27 0.40 12.34
CA GLU A 189 -1.21 1.75 11.74
C GLU A 189 -2.59 2.29 11.35
N THR A 190 -2.90 2.45 10.06
CA THR A 190 -4.23 2.87 9.58
C THR A 190 -5.33 1.84 9.91
N GLY A 191 -5.02 0.54 9.93
CA GLY A 191 -5.93 -0.49 10.47
C GLY A 191 -6.25 -0.27 11.95
N ALA A 192 -5.32 0.28 12.75
CA ALA A 192 -5.58 0.66 14.14
C ALA A 192 -6.52 1.88 14.23
N LEU A 193 -6.37 2.84 13.31
CA LEU A 193 -7.28 3.98 13.17
C LEU A 193 -8.70 3.50 12.82
N ILE A 194 -8.83 2.56 11.87
CA ILE A 194 -10.11 1.93 11.50
C ILE A 194 -10.71 1.18 12.69
N ALA A 195 -9.93 0.38 13.43
CA ALA A 195 -10.43 -0.34 14.61
C ALA A 195 -11.02 0.60 15.68
N ARG A 196 -10.36 1.75 15.92
CA ARG A 196 -10.87 2.78 16.85
C ARG A 196 -12.18 3.40 16.32
N HIS A 197 -12.22 3.79 15.06
CA HIS A 197 -13.39 4.41 14.44
C HIS A 197 -14.58 3.44 14.35
N TYR A 198 -14.32 2.18 13.99
CA TYR A 198 -15.31 1.11 13.95
C TYR A 198 -15.90 0.88 15.35
N SER A 199 -15.06 0.81 16.39
CA SER A 199 -15.52 0.62 17.77
C SER A 199 -16.39 1.77 18.28
N LEU A 200 -16.09 3.01 17.88
CA LEU A 200 -16.93 4.16 18.17
C LEU A 200 -18.26 4.07 17.43
N THR A 201 -18.24 3.71 16.15
CA THR A 201 -19.42 3.72 15.26
C THR A 201 -20.36 2.54 15.54
N TYR A 202 -19.82 1.34 15.78
CA TYR A 202 -20.53 0.09 15.97
C TYR A 202 -20.11 -0.60 17.28
N PRO A 203 -20.34 0.01 18.45
CA PRO A 203 -19.82 -0.49 19.73
C PRO A 203 -20.40 -1.85 20.18
N GLY A 204 -21.48 -2.33 19.54
CA GLY A 204 -22.06 -3.66 19.78
C GLY A 204 -21.39 -4.79 19.01
N ASP A 205 -20.58 -4.46 18.01
CA ASP A 205 -19.94 -5.45 17.11
C ASP A 205 -18.58 -5.92 17.63
N VAL A 206 -17.94 -5.14 18.50
CA VAL A 206 -16.55 -5.33 18.92
C VAL A 206 -16.50 -5.54 20.44
N SER A 207 -15.77 -6.56 20.89
CA SER A 207 -15.51 -6.75 22.32
C SER A 207 -14.20 -6.09 22.78
N ASP A 208 -13.16 -6.19 21.95
CA ASP A 208 -11.82 -5.76 22.30
C ASP A 208 -11.07 -5.30 21.05
N ILE A 209 -10.18 -4.31 21.23
CA ILE A 209 -9.26 -3.85 20.17
C ILE A 209 -7.80 -3.95 20.59
N ILE A 210 -6.96 -4.42 19.67
CA ILE A 210 -5.50 -4.37 19.77
C ILE A 210 -4.97 -3.46 18.66
N LEU A 211 -4.18 -2.46 19.06
CA LEU A 211 -3.63 -1.43 18.19
C LEU A 211 -2.12 -1.61 18.09
N LEU A 212 -1.63 -2.02 16.92
CA LEU A 212 -0.20 -2.13 16.64
C LEU A 212 0.30 -0.84 16.00
N ASN A 213 1.34 -0.23 16.60
CA ASN A 213 1.96 1.01 16.10
C ASN A 213 0.94 2.04 15.55
N PRO A 214 -0.13 2.36 16.31
CA PRO A 214 -1.24 3.13 15.78
C PRO A 214 -0.79 4.49 15.27
N LEU A 215 -1.21 4.85 14.06
CA LEU A 215 -1.10 6.22 13.59
C LEU A 215 -2.23 7.02 14.24
N VAL A 216 -1.84 8.10 14.91
CA VAL A 216 -2.78 8.95 15.64
C VAL A 216 -2.75 10.35 15.08
N GLU A 217 -3.91 10.99 15.21
CA GLU A 217 -4.27 12.29 14.67
C GLU A 217 -3.15 13.32 14.90
N ASP A 218 -2.54 13.27 16.08
CA ASP A 218 -1.49 14.18 16.53
C ASP A 218 -0.29 14.35 15.61
N LEU A 219 0.04 13.29 14.85
CA LEU A 219 1.17 13.26 13.91
C LEU A 219 1.10 14.42 12.90
N PHE A 220 -0.11 14.74 12.41
CA PHE A 220 -0.31 15.75 11.37
C PHE A 220 -0.66 17.15 11.92
N TRP A 221 -1.09 17.23 13.19
CA TRP A 221 -1.53 18.48 13.83
C TRP A 221 -0.44 19.16 14.67
N ARG A 222 0.11 18.50 15.69
CA ARG A 222 1.12 19.12 16.59
C ARG A 222 2.53 19.00 16.03
N GLN A 223 2.81 17.99 15.21
CA GLN A 223 4.12 17.78 14.58
C GLN A 223 4.12 18.17 13.10
N LYS A 224 3.31 19.18 12.80
CA LYS A 224 2.95 19.62 11.46
C LYS A 224 4.15 19.91 10.57
N GLU A 225 5.29 20.32 11.13
CA GLU A 225 6.46 20.67 10.32
C GLU A 225 7.24 19.43 9.91
N ASP A 226 7.79 18.67 10.86
CA ASP A 226 8.65 17.53 10.57
C ASP A 226 7.91 16.42 9.80
N TRP A 227 6.75 15.98 10.31
CA TRP A 227 6.04 14.84 9.74
C TRP A 227 5.40 15.19 8.40
N ASN A 228 4.73 16.35 8.26
CA ASN A 228 4.13 16.71 6.98
C ASN A 228 5.17 17.05 5.92
N ASN A 229 6.32 17.63 6.28
CA ASN A 229 7.37 17.87 5.30
C ASN A 229 7.91 16.54 4.77
N TYR A 230 8.19 15.58 5.65
CA TYR A 230 8.58 14.24 5.22
C TYR A 230 7.51 13.57 4.36
N TRP A 231 6.25 13.62 4.80
CA TRP A 231 5.12 13.00 4.12
C TRP A 231 4.92 13.56 2.70
N ASN A 232 4.86 14.88 2.58
CA ASN A 232 4.54 15.56 1.31
C ASN A 232 5.74 15.64 0.36
N MET A 233 6.97 15.78 0.88
CA MET A 233 8.16 16.01 0.05
C MET A 233 8.94 14.73 -0.24
N HIS A 234 8.78 13.67 0.57
CA HIS A 234 9.50 12.41 0.37
C HIS A 234 8.56 11.22 0.15
N LEU A 235 7.65 10.95 1.09
CA LEU A 235 6.85 9.72 1.03
C LEU A 235 5.87 9.73 -0.16
N LEU A 236 4.99 10.73 -0.27
CA LEU A 236 4.00 10.79 -1.35
C LEU A 236 4.63 10.79 -2.76
N PRO A 237 5.68 11.59 -3.07
CA PRO A 237 6.35 11.52 -4.36
C PRO A 237 7.01 10.16 -4.64
N SER A 238 7.55 9.49 -3.61
CA SER A 238 8.12 8.15 -3.77
C SER A 238 7.06 7.09 -4.10
N LEU A 239 5.90 7.14 -3.44
CA LEU A 239 4.77 6.26 -3.72
C LEU A 239 4.17 6.54 -5.10
N GLN A 240 4.05 7.81 -5.49
CA GLN A 240 3.63 8.19 -6.85
C GLN A 240 4.62 7.69 -7.91
N SER A 241 5.92 7.75 -7.64
CA SER A 241 6.94 7.20 -8.53
C SER A 241 6.82 5.68 -8.65
N LEU A 242 6.57 4.98 -7.54
CA LEU A 242 6.33 3.53 -7.54
C LEU A 242 5.05 3.17 -8.31
N GLN A 243 3.97 3.94 -8.13
CA GLN A 243 2.73 3.81 -8.89
C GLN A 243 2.98 3.96 -10.40
N LEU A 244 3.66 5.04 -10.83
CA LEU A 244 4.02 5.24 -12.23
C LEU A 244 4.90 4.10 -12.76
N SER A 245 5.86 3.63 -11.96
CA SER A 245 6.72 2.50 -12.33
C SER A 245 5.94 1.20 -12.56
N ALA A 246 4.84 0.99 -11.83
CA ALA A 246 3.92 -0.13 -12.05
C ALA A 246 3.14 0.02 -13.36
N TYR A 247 2.64 1.23 -13.66
CA TYR A 247 1.97 1.52 -14.92
C TYR A 247 2.84 1.26 -16.15
N VAL A 248 4.13 1.58 -16.08
CA VAL A 248 5.08 1.38 -17.20
C VAL A 248 5.83 0.03 -17.13
N GLY A 249 5.55 -0.82 -16.14
CA GLY A 249 6.16 -2.14 -16.00
C GLY A 249 7.61 -2.16 -15.48
N ILE A 250 8.16 -1.03 -15.04
CA ILE A 250 9.50 -0.94 -14.44
C ILE A 250 9.55 -1.69 -13.11
N SER A 251 8.50 -1.60 -12.28
CA SER A 251 8.45 -2.33 -11.00
C SER A 251 8.57 -3.85 -11.21
N ARG A 252 8.01 -4.39 -12.29
CA ARG A 252 8.15 -5.80 -12.66
C ARG A 252 9.60 -6.17 -12.95
N ILE A 253 10.31 -5.34 -13.72
CA ILE A 253 11.73 -5.55 -14.01
C ILE A 253 12.53 -5.49 -12.71
N ALA A 254 12.26 -4.50 -11.85
CA ALA A 254 12.89 -4.37 -10.55
C ALA A 254 12.61 -5.59 -9.64
N ALA A 255 11.39 -6.15 -9.65
CA ALA A 255 11.05 -7.37 -8.92
C ALA A 255 11.85 -8.58 -9.44
N LEU A 256 11.95 -8.76 -10.75
CA LEU A 256 12.72 -9.85 -11.37
C LEU A 256 14.22 -9.74 -11.08
N LEU A 257 14.75 -8.52 -10.97
CA LEU A 257 16.15 -8.25 -10.59
C LEU A 257 16.39 -8.33 -9.07
N GLY A 258 15.35 -8.53 -8.26
CA GLY A 258 15.44 -8.59 -6.80
C GLY A 258 15.67 -7.23 -6.12
N TRP A 259 15.35 -6.13 -6.79
CA TRP A 259 15.46 -4.77 -6.24
C TRP A 259 14.24 -4.36 -5.41
N LEU A 260 13.08 -4.96 -5.69
CA LEU A 260 11.90 -4.85 -4.83
C LEU A 260 11.93 -5.94 -3.77
N LYS A 261 11.62 -5.56 -2.53
CA LYS A 261 11.49 -6.47 -1.40
C LYS A 261 10.05 -6.41 -0.89
N PRO A 262 9.45 -7.56 -0.55
CA PRO A 262 8.16 -7.59 0.12
C PRO A 262 8.31 -7.11 1.59
N ASP A 263 7.19 -6.79 2.24
CA ASP A 263 7.17 -6.31 3.62
C ASP A 263 7.51 -7.44 4.61
N VAL A 264 7.00 -8.63 4.32
CA VAL A 264 7.18 -9.85 5.11
C VAL A 264 7.91 -10.88 4.24
N TYR A 265 9.10 -11.33 4.67
CA TYR A 265 9.95 -12.26 3.94
C TYR A 265 10.86 -13.09 4.85
N GLY A 266 11.32 -14.22 4.32
CA GLY A 266 12.25 -15.11 5.00
C GLY A 266 11.63 -15.84 6.18
N GLY A 267 12.47 -16.53 6.95
CA GLY A 267 12.03 -17.32 8.10
C GLY A 267 11.00 -18.39 7.72
N SER A 268 9.81 -18.33 8.34
CA SER A 268 8.71 -19.29 8.14
C SER A 268 7.68 -18.84 7.08
N VAL A 269 7.95 -17.75 6.37
CA VAL A 269 7.03 -17.20 5.36
C VAL A 269 7.14 -18.02 4.06
N PRO A 270 6.05 -18.60 3.54
CA PRO A 270 6.09 -19.34 2.29
C PRO A 270 6.45 -18.44 1.10
N LYS A 271 7.17 -19.00 0.13
CA LYS A 271 7.58 -18.27 -1.06
C LYS A 271 6.41 -17.70 -1.86
N GLU A 272 5.26 -18.36 -1.82
CA GLU A 272 4.04 -17.88 -2.45
C GLU A 272 3.57 -16.53 -1.89
N VAL A 273 3.64 -16.34 -0.57
CA VAL A 273 3.28 -15.09 0.11
C VAL A 273 4.25 -13.96 -0.26
N GLU A 274 5.55 -14.28 -0.41
CA GLU A 274 6.53 -13.30 -0.91
C GLU A 274 6.24 -12.91 -2.37
N LEU A 275 5.93 -13.88 -3.23
CA LEU A 275 5.59 -13.63 -4.64
C LEU A 275 4.30 -12.81 -4.78
N ARG A 276 3.33 -13.05 -3.90
CA ARG A 276 2.06 -12.33 -3.84
C ARG A 276 2.26 -10.85 -3.55
N GLN A 277 3.01 -10.53 -2.50
CA GLN A 277 3.40 -9.16 -2.16
C GLN A 277 4.15 -8.47 -3.33
N LEU A 278 5.11 -9.15 -3.96
CA LEU A 278 5.82 -8.61 -5.13
C LEU A 278 4.88 -8.37 -6.34
N SER A 279 3.94 -9.27 -6.56
CA SER A 279 2.90 -9.10 -7.59
C SER A 279 2.04 -7.86 -7.32
N HIS A 280 1.66 -7.62 -6.05
CA HIS A 280 0.91 -6.41 -5.67
C HIS A 280 1.71 -5.13 -5.93
N LEU A 281 3.00 -5.09 -5.63
CA LEU A 281 3.88 -3.95 -5.97
C LEU A 281 4.01 -3.70 -7.48
N CYS A 282 3.76 -4.73 -8.30
CA CYS A 282 3.72 -4.62 -9.76
C CYS A 282 2.34 -4.22 -10.30
N ASN A 283 1.29 -4.24 -9.49
CA ASN A 283 -0.08 -3.95 -9.90
C ASN A 283 -0.38 -2.44 -9.83
N PRO A 284 -0.66 -1.77 -10.98
CA PRO A 284 -0.96 -0.33 -10.97
C PRO A 284 -2.19 0.06 -10.15
N SER A 285 -3.20 -0.82 -10.09
CA SER A 285 -4.43 -0.56 -9.31
C SER A 285 -4.14 -0.58 -7.82
N HIS A 286 -3.40 -1.60 -7.36
CA HIS A 286 -2.91 -1.68 -5.99
C HIS A 286 -2.09 -0.46 -5.61
N MET A 287 -1.09 -0.12 -6.41
CA MET A 287 -0.25 1.04 -6.12
C MET A 287 -1.01 2.37 -6.16
N SER A 288 -2.08 2.46 -6.95
CA SER A 288 -2.99 3.61 -6.91
C SER A 288 -3.69 3.70 -5.56
N ALA A 289 -4.25 2.60 -5.07
CA ALA A 289 -4.91 2.56 -3.77
C ALA A 289 -3.94 2.86 -2.62
N VAL A 290 -2.72 2.30 -2.66
CA VAL A 290 -1.64 2.63 -1.72
C VAL A 290 -1.40 4.13 -1.69
N PHE A 291 -1.18 4.76 -2.85
CA PHE A 291 -0.96 6.20 -2.93
C PHE A 291 -2.15 7.00 -2.39
N HIS A 292 -3.39 6.63 -2.74
CA HIS A 292 -4.58 7.34 -2.29
C HIS A 292 -4.82 7.22 -0.78
N GLU A 293 -4.57 6.07 -0.17
CA GLU A 293 -4.68 5.88 1.28
C GLU A 293 -3.69 6.81 2.01
N HIS A 294 -2.45 6.90 1.52
CA HIS A 294 -1.46 7.82 2.09
C HIS A 294 -1.79 9.29 1.86
N LEU A 295 -2.31 9.62 0.67
CA LEU A 295 -2.70 11.00 0.32
C LEU A 295 -3.85 11.50 1.22
N LEU A 296 -4.81 10.62 1.51
CA LEU A 296 -6.03 10.95 2.26
C LEU A 296 -5.90 10.71 3.77
N LEU A 297 -4.74 10.28 4.25
CA LEU A 297 -4.54 9.97 5.67
C LEU A 297 -4.83 11.16 6.59
N ASN A 298 -4.49 12.38 6.17
CA ASN A 298 -4.83 13.59 6.93
C ASN A 298 -6.35 13.81 7.02
N THR A 299 -7.09 13.56 5.94
CA THR A 299 -8.56 13.57 5.95
C THR A 299 -9.12 12.52 6.91
N SER A 300 -8.54 11.31 6.92
CA SER A 300 -8.89 10.26 7.87
C SER A 300 -8.70 10.68 9.34
N PHE A 301 -7.64 11.45 9.65
CA PHE A 301 -7.47 11.99 11.00
C PHE A 301 -8.47 13.09 11.37
N VAL A 302 -8.87 13.93 10.40
CA VAL A 302 -9.95 14.90 10.60
C VAL A 302 -11.23 14.15 10.98
N GLN A 303 -11.62 13.14 10.20
CA GLN A 303 -12.81 12.32 10.47
C GLN A 303 -12.76 11.66 11.85
N MET A 304 -11.62 11.08 12.23
CA MET A 304 -11.48 10.48 13.57
C MET A 304 -11.66 11.52 14.69
N ASN A 305 -11.06 12.69 14.53
CA ASN A 305 -11.16 13.78 15.50
C ASN A 305 -12.59 14.33 15.61
N GLU A 306 -13.34 14.40 14.51
CA GLU A 306 -14.76 14.75 14.53
C GLU A 306 -15.57 13.77 15.40
N VAL A 307 -15.36 12.46 15.23
CA VAL A 307 -16.06 11.46 16.04
C VAL A 307 -15.73 11.59 17.53
N TRP A 308 -14.46 11.83 17.89
CA TRP A 308 -14.06 12.06 19.29
C TRP A 308 -14.76 13.25 19.94
N GLN A 309 -15.08 14.29 19.17
CA GLN A 309 -15.79 15.46 19.69
C GLN A 309 -17.27 15.17 19.93
N THR A 310 -17.84 14.14 19.29
CA THR A 310 -19.26 13.81 19.41
C THR A 310 -19.59 12.82 20.53
N LYS A 311 -18.69 11.88 20.87
CA LYS A 311 -18.96 10.85 21.87
C LYS A 311 -17.67 10.28 22.50
N PRO A 312 -17.72 9.88 23.80
CA PRO A 312 -16.60 9.21 24.44
C PRO A 312 -16.39 7.80 23.89
N PHE A 313 -15.18 7.26 24.08
CA PHE A 313 -14.89 5.87 23.74
C PHE A 313 -15.71 4.90 24.60
N PRO A 314 -16.28 3.82 24.03
CA PRO A 314 -17.07 2.86 24.80
C PRO A 314 -16.27 2.21 25.92
N THR A 315 -16.83 2.19 27.15
CA THR A 315 -16.16 1.62 28.33
C THR A 315 -16.21 0.09 28.38
N ASN A 316 -17.08 -0.53 27.58
CA ASN A 316 -17.23 -1.98 27.48
C ASN A 316 -16.19 -2.62 26.54
N ILE A 317 -15.46 -1.82 25.75
CA ILE A 317 -14.45 -2.30 24.80
C ILE A 317 -13.07 -2.16 25.43
N SER A 318 -12.36 -3.27 25.61
CA SER A 318 -10.98 -3.20 26.10
C SER A 318 -10.02 -2.76 25.01
N VAL A 319 -9.01 -1.98 25.38
CA VAL A 319 -8.01 -1.43 24.46
C VAL A 319 -6.62 -1.86 24.90
N SER A 320 -5.89 -2.48 23.98
CA SER A 320 -4.47 -2.81 24.15
C SER A 320 -3.65 -2.17 23.03
N VAL A 321 -2.51 -1.58 23.36
CA VAL A 321 -1.61 -0.94 22.41
C VAL A 321 -0.25 -1.62 22.46
N ILE A 322 0.25 -2.03 21.30
CA ILE A 322 1.58 -2.65 21.14
C ILE A 322 2.41 -1.75 20.23
N ASN A 323 3.43 -1.13 20.79
CA ASN A 323 4.32 -0.24 20.07
C ASN A 323 5.70 -0.87 19.91
N SER A 324 6.23 -0.82 18.70
CA SER A 324 7.62 -1.12 18.42
C SER A 324 8.51 0.02 18.95
N ARG A 325 9.71 -0.30 19.44
CA ARG A 325 10.64 0.72 19.93
C ARG A 325 11.03 1.72 18.83
N GLN A 326 11.13 1.22 17.59
CA GLN A 326 11.32 2.01 16.39
C GLN A 326 10.11 1.84 15.49
N PHE A 327 9.60 2.93 14.92
CA PHE A 327 8.47 2.84 13.99
C PHE A 327 8.95 2.15 12.71
N GLU A 328 9.91 2.79 12.03
CA GLU A 328 10.60 2.25 10.87
C GLU A 328 12.04 2.79 10.84
N LYS A 329 12.78 2.49 9.76
CA LYS A 329 14.10 3.08 9.50
C LYS A 329 13.96 4.53 9.00
N ILE A 330 13.32 5.37 9.80
CA ILE A 330 13.09 6.80 9.53
C ILE A 330 14.13 7.68 10.23
N PRO A 331 14.38 8.91 9.72
CA PRO A 331 15.17 9.92 10.41
C PRO A 331 14.81 10.11 11.89
N SER A 332 15.81 10.39 12.73
CA SER A 332 15.65 10.45 14.18
C SER A 332 14.66 11.52 14.68
N HIS A 333 14.53 12.64 13.96
CA HIS A 333 13.54 13.67 14.29
C HIS A 333 12.10 13.16 14.10
N LEU A 334 11.83 12.43 13.01
CA LEU A 334 10.54 11.78 12.76
C LEU A 334 10.25 10.66 13.77
N GLN A 335 11.28 9.93 14.21
CA GLN A 335 11.13 8.92 15.25
C GLN A 335 10.69 9.55 16.59
N LYS A 336 11.25 10.71 16.96
CA LYS A 336 10.82 11.47 18.15
C LYS A 336 9.40 11.98 18.01
N ALA A 337 9.07 12.46 16.82
CA ALA A 337 7.74 12.92 16.46
C ALA A 337 6.73 11.76 16.70
N TRP A 338 6.98 10.60 16.08
CA TRP A 338 6.15 9.42 16.31
C TRP A 338 6.04 9.03 17.80
N GLN A 339 7.14 9.00 18.55
CA GLN A 339 7.10 8.68 20.00
C GLN A 339 6.23 9.66 20.81
N GLN A 340 6.28 10.95 20.51
CA GLN A 340 5.42 11.95 21.14
C GLN A 340 3.94 11.74 20.82
N SER A 341 3.61 11.33 19.59
CA SER A 341 2.22 10.98 19.22
C SER A 341 1.70 9.79 20.04
N GLN A 342 2.57 8.81 20.33
CA GLN A 342 2.23 7.67 21.18
C GLN A 342 2.02 8.07 22.66
N LEU A 343 2.75 9.08 23.14
CA LEU A 343 2.50 9.65 24.47
C LEU A 343 1.14 10.35 24.53
N TYR A 344 0.75 11.07 23.48
CA TYR A 344 -0.58 11.66 23.39
C TYR A 344 -1.69 10.61 23.39
N LEU A 345 -1.53 9.52 22.63
CA LEU A 345 -2.46 8.39 22.66
C LEU A 345 -2.67 7.89 24.09
N ARG A 346 -1.57 7.70 24.81
CA ARG A 346 -1.57 7.23 26.21
C ARG A 346 -2.16 8.22 27.20
N GLN A 347 -1.99 9.52 26.99
CA GLN A 347 -2.43 10.52 27.96
C GLN A 347 -3.85 11.01 27.71
N SER A 348 -4.27 11.09 26.45
CA SER A 348 -5.47 11.84 26.06
C SER A 348 -6.55 10.98 25.40
N LEU A 349 -6.16 10.00 24.59
CA LEU A 349 -7.12 9.23 23.79
C LEU A 349 -7.52 7.92 24.47
N HIS A 350 -6.56 7.18 25.02
CA HIS A 350 -6.77 5.86 25.63
C HIS A 350 -5.99 5.70 26.96
N PRO A 351 -6.29 6.49 28.00
CA PRO A 351 -5.52 6.49 29.25
C PRO A 351 -5.64 5.20 30.06
N THR A 352 -6.72 4.44 29.90
CA THR A 352 -6.98 3.18 30.60
C THR A 352 -6.52 1.95 29.83
N ALA A 353 -5.95 2.13 28.63
CA ALA A 353 -5.48 1.01 27.80
C ALA A 353 -4.23 0.33 28.39
N SER A 354 -4.04 -0.93 28.03
CA SER A 354 -2.80 -1.65 28.33
C SER A 354 -1.74 -1.34 27.28
N TYR A 355 -0.57 -0.86 27.69
CA TYR A 355 0.52 -0.49 26.78
C TYR A 355 1.68 -1.48 26.86
N TYR A 356 2.14 -1.94 25.69
CA TYR A 356 3.27 -2.85 25.53
C TYR A 356 4.28 -2.24 24.57
N ILE A 357 5.57 -2.42 24.86
CA ILE A 357 6.66 -2.00 23.97
C ILE A 357 7.43 -3.25 23.54
N THR A 358 7.65 -3.40 22.24
CA THR A 358 8.45 -4.49 21.67
C THR A 358 9.78 -3.96 21.17
N ASP A 359 10.81 -4.80 21.22
CA ASP A 359 12.04 -4.52 20.49
C ASP A 359 11.81 -4.65 18.97
N GLY A 360 12.70 -4.06 18.17
CA GLY A 360 12.60 -4.06 16.70
C GLY A 360 11.80 -2.92 16.08
N THR A 361 11.62 -3.02 14.76
CA THR A 361 10.83 -2.09 13.93
C THR A 361 9.41 -2.59 13.69
N ALA A 362 8.47 -1.73 13.29
CA ALA A 362 7.08 -2.12 13.03
C ALA A 362 6.97 -3.29 12.04
N GLY A 363 7.69 -3.25 10.91
CA GLY A 363 7.70 -4.34 9.93
C GLY A 363 8.25 -5.69 10.44
N GLN A 364 9.11 -5.68 11.48
CA GLN A 364 9.63 -6.92 12.07
C GLN A 364 8.59 -7.63 12.92
N LEU A 365 7.62 -6.89 13.47
CA LEU A 365 6.58 -7.41 14.34
C LEU A 365 5.70 -8.45 13.64
N TYR A 366 5.53 -8.34 12.32
CA TYR A 366 4.77 -9.31 11.52
C TYR A 366 5.55 -10.60 11.27
N ASN A 367 6.88 -10.54 11.18
CA ASN A 367 7.75 -11.70 11.02
C ASN A 367 7.93 -12.48 12.34
N GLU A 368 7.74 -11.81 13.49
CA GLU A 368 7.85 -12.38 14.83
C GLU A 368 6.50 -12.34 15.58
N PRO A 369 5.56 -13.22 15.21
CA PRO A 369 4.16 -13.12 15.64
C PRO A 369 3.92 -13.39 17.13
N VAL A 370 4.92 -13.88 17.87
CA VAL A 370 4.80 -14.35 19.26
C VAL A 370 4.19 -13.27 20.17
N THR A 371 4.67 -12.03 20.04
CA THR A 371 4.19 -10.94 20.90
C THR A 371 2.73 -10.62 20.61
N ILE A 372 2.36 -10.46 19.33
CA ILE A 372 0.96 -10.20 18.94
C ILE A 372 0.06 -11.37 19.38
N CYS A 373 0.46 -12.60 19.04
CA CYS A 373 -0.34 -13.78 19.28
C CYS A 373 -0.58 -14.02 20.76
N SER A 374 0.43 -13.86 21.62
CA SER A 374 0.26 -14.04 23.07
C SER A 374 -0.75 -13.06 23.68
N LYS A 375 -0.81 -11.81 23.19
CA LYS A 375 -1.78 -10.81 23.67
C LYS A 375 -3.19 -11.11 23.17
N VAL A 376 -3.34 -11.46 21.90
CA VAL A 376 -4.65 -11.85 21.35
C VAL A 376 -5.17 -13.12 22.03
N GLN A 377 -4.31 -14.13 22.24
CA GLN A 377 -4.66 -15.37 22.94
C GLN A 377 -5.19 -15.10 24.35
N LYS A 378 -4.55 -14.18 25.09
CA LYS A 378 -5.02 -13.77 26.41
C LYS A 378 -6.42 -13.14 26.34
N LEU A 379 -6.67 -12.22 25.40
CA LEU A 379 -7.99 -11.61 25.25
C LEU A 379 -9.07 -12.62 24.87
N VAL A 380 -8.77 -13.56 23.97
CA VAL A 380 -9.69 -14.65 23.62
C VAL A 380 -10.04 -15.49 24.84
N TYR A 381 -9.05 -15.81 25.68
CA TYR A 381 -9.26 -16.55 26.91
C TYR A 381 -10.14 -15.78 27.91
N ASP A 382 -9.81 -14.52 28.17
CA ASP A 382 -10.56 -13.63 29.08
C ASP A 382 -12.01 -13.44 28.59
N TRP A 383 -12.21 -13.31 27.27
CA TRP A 383 -13.54 -13.23 26.66
C TRP A 383 -14.35 -14.52 26.89
N ARG A 384 -13.76 -15.70 26.65
CA ARG A 384 -14.46 -16.99 26.84
C ARG A 384 -14.86 -17.22 28.28
N LEU A 385 -14.02 -16.82 29.24
CA LEU A 385 -14.36 -16.85 30.66
C LEU A 385 -15.56 -15.96 30.99
N LYS A 386 -15.66 -14.79 30.36
CA LYS A 386 -16.76 -13.84 30.59
C LYS A 386 -18.10 -14.32 30.03
N PHE A 387 -18.10 -15.03 28.90
CA PHE A 387 -19.32 -15.40 28.18
C PHE A 387 -19.73 -16.88 28.33
N GLU A 388 -19.16 -17.63 29.28
CA GLU A 388 -19.47 -19.04 29.59
C GLU A 388 -19.56 -19.95 28.35
N THR A 389 -18.81 -19.65 27.29
CA THR A 389 -18.90 -20.38 26.01
C THR A 389 -18.19 -21.73 26.02
N TYR A 390 -17.63 -22.14 27.16
CA TYR A 390 -17.14 -23.50 27.44
C TYR A 390 -17.32 -23.83 28.93
N PRO A 391 -18.02 -24.91 29.32
CA PRO A 391 -17.94 -25.39 30.68
C PRO A 391 -16.57 -26.02 30.91
N THR A 392 -15.91 -25.60 31.99
CA THR A 392 -14.78 -26.24 32.68
C THR A 392 -13.43 -26.35 31.95
N VAL A 393 -12.56 -25.41 32.34
CA VAL A 393 -11.15 -25.62 32.75
C VAL A 393 -10.75 -27.09 32.93
N HIS A 394 -10.34 -27.79 31.85
CA HIS A 394 -9.54 -29.02 31.99
C HIS A 394 -8.58 -29.33 30.82
N THR A 395 -8.53 -28.56 29.74
CA THR A 395 -7.71 -28.89 28.55
C THR A 395 -6.53 -27.95 28.27
N PHE A 396 -6.10 -27.12 29.23
CA PHE A 396 -4.99 -26.18 29.02
C PHE A 396 -3.67 -26.56 29.72
N ARG A 397 -3.51 -27.82 30.15
CA ARG A 397 -2.29 -28.29 30.83
C ARG A 397 -1.35 -29.18 30.00
N GLU A 398 -1.57 -29.29 28.69
CA GLU A 398 -0.75 -30.18 27.83
C GLU A 398 0.10 -29.48 26.75
N HIS A 399 0.25 -28.14 26.78
CA HIS A 399 1.06 -27.43 25.78
C HIS A 399 2.28 -26.66 26.30
N ASP A 400 2.63 -26.80 27.58
CA ASP A 400 3.89 -26.26 28.13
C ASP A 400 5.13 -27.12 27.80
N THR A 401 5.03 -28.14 26.93
CA THR A 401 6.15 -29.03 26.56
C THR A 401 6.60 -28.94 25.09
N LEU A 402 6.21 -27.89 24.36
CA LEU A 402 6.62 -27.70 22.96
C LEU A 402 7.37 -26.39 22.71
N PHE A 403 8.24 -25.97 23.62
CA PHE A 403 9.34 -25.05 23.34
C PHE A 403 10.49 -25.27 24.34
N GLU A 404 11.35 -26.24 24.03
CA GLU A 404 12.79 -26.22 24.36
C GLU A 404 13.58 -26.08 23.05
#